data_AF-A0A523H063-F1
#
_entry.id   AF-A0A523H063-F1
#
_cell.length_a   1.000
_cell.length_b   1.000
_cell.length_c   1.000
_cell.angle_alpha   90.00
_cell.angle_beta   90.00
_cell.angle_gamma   90.00
#
_symmetry.space_group_name_H-M   'P 1'
#
loop_
_entity.id
_entity.type
_entity.pdbx_description
1 polymer ?
#
loop_
_entity_poly.entity_id
_entity_poly.type
_entity_poly.pdbx_seq_one_letter_code
_entity_poly.pdbx_strand_id
1 'polypeptide(L)'
;MIKPRKSLGQNFLRDQNTARKIAASLRAGPEDRVVEIGAGTGALTRFLAEQYSNLIAVEIDDRAVTHLKETLPDVEVFAGDILTCSYADLSGGAERIFVIGNLPYFLTSEIIFRLLDESE
;
A
#
# COMPACT_ATOMS: atom_id res chain seq x y z
N MET A 1 -14.25 7.46 12.74
CA MET A 1 -12.78 7.36 12.68
C MET A 1 -12.37 5.93 13.03
N ILE A 2 -11.67 5.25 12.12
CA ILE A 2 -11.20 3.87 12.33
C ILE A 2 -10.16 3.86 13.47
N LYS A 3 -10.34 2.97 14.44
CA LYS A 3 -9.39 2.79 15.55
C LYS A 3 -8.33 1.74 15.17
N PRO A 4 -7.03 1.99 15.47
CA PRO A 4 -5.97 1.03 15.24
C PRO A 4 -6.21 -0.28 16.00
N ARG A 5 -5.93 -1.40 15.35
CA ARG A 5 -5.90 -2.73 15.96
C ARG A 5 -4.46 -3.14 16.26
N LYS A 6 -4.17 -3.37 17.55
CA LYS A 6 -2.86 -3.87 17.99
C LYS A 6 -2.51 -5.21 17.37
N SER A 7 -3.49 -6.11 17.20
CA SER A 7 -3.30 -7.42 16.57
C SER A 7 -2.82 -7.34 15.12
N LEU A 8 -3.10 -6.23 14.42
CA LEU A 8 -2.67 -5.97 13.05
C LEU A 8 -1.44 -5.04 12.97
N GLY A 9 -0.88 -4.64 14.12
CA GLY A 9 0.26 -3.72 14.15
C GLY A 9 0.00 -2.31 13.62
N GLN A 10 -1.26 -1.92 13.48
CA GLN A 10 -1.64 -0.66 12.86
C GLN A 10 -1.10 0.54 13.64
N ASN A 11 -0.31 1.37 12.96
CA ASN A 11 0.11 2.68 13.41
C ASN A 11 -0.19 3.69 12.30
N PHE A 12 -1.33 4.38 12.40
CA PHE A 12 -1.75 5.29 11.33
C PHE A 12 -0.87 6.54 11.28
N LEU A 13 -0.25 6.75 10.12
CA LEU A 13 0.47 7.97 9.80
C LEU A 13 -0.51 9.14 9.75
N ARG A 14 -0.31 10.14 10.63
CA ARG A 14 -1.19 11.32 10.72
C ARG A 14 -0.56 12.59 10.13
N ASP A 15 0.76 12.70 10.20
CA ASP A 15 1.47 13.87 9.70
C ASP A 15 1.49 13.88 8.17
N GLN A 16 0.76 14.83 7.59
CA GLN A 16 0.59 14.96 6.14
C GLN A 16 1.90 15.31 5.43
N ASN A 17 2.78 16.08 6.08
CA ASN A 17 4.07 16.44 5.51
C ASN A 17 5.00 15.23 5.38
N THR A 18 5.02 14.37 6.40
CA THR A 18 5.76 13.11 6.38
C THR A 18 5.20 12.18 5.33
N ALA A 19 3.86 12.03 5.25
CA ALA A 19 3.21 11.23 4.22
C ALA A 19 3.59 11.69 2.80
N ARG A 20 3.48 13.00 2.53
CA ARG A 20 3.88 13.59 1.25
C ARG A 20 5.35 13.36 0.93
N LYS A 21 6.25 13.47 1.90
CA LYS A 21 7.70 13.22 1.72
C LYS A 21 7.99 11.75 1.42
N ILE A 22 7.29 10.82 2.08
CA ILE A 22 7.42 9.39 1.81
C ILE A 22 6.94 9.09 0.39
N ALA A 23 5.76 9.57 0.00
CA ALA A 23 5.25 9.39 -1.36
C ALA A 23 6.24 9.93 -2.42
N ALA A 24 6.77 11.14 -2.20
CA ALA A 24 7.76 11.75 -3.10
C ALA A 24 9.14 11.06 -3.11
N SER A 25 9.41 10.11 -2.20
CA SER A 25 10.67 9.36 -2.20
C SER A 25 10.69 8.22 -3.23
N LEU A 26 9.51 7.80 -3.70
CA LEU A 26 9.38 6.74 -4.68
C LEU A 26 9.87 7.22 -6.05
N ARG A 27 10.77 6.46 -6.66
CA ARG A 27 11.35 6.79 -7.98
C ARG A 27 10.72 5.96 -9.09
N ALA A 28 9.40 5.96 -9.14
CA ALA A 28 8.58 5.40 -10.21
C ALA A 28 8.15 6.50 -11.19
N GLY A 29 7.91 6.15 -12.45
CA GLY A 29 7.25 7.00 -13.43
C GLY A 29 5.73 7.01 -13.22
N PRO A 30 5.00 8.00 -13.79
CA PRO A 30 3.55 8.16 -13.56
C PRO A 30 2.69 6.96 -13.96
N GLU A 31 3.13 6.18 -14.95
CA GLU A 31 2.40 5.01 -15.48
C GLU A 31 2.92 3.67 -14.93
N ASP A 32 3.99 3.68 -14.14
CA ASP A 32 4.55 2.47 -13.53
C ASP A 32 3.57 1.88 -12.50
N ARG A 33 3.55 0.56 -12.37
CA ARG A 33 2.71 -0.11 -11.37
C ARG A 33 3.25 0.16 -9.97
N VAL A 34 2.50 0.91 -9.17
CA VAL A 34 2.83 1.19 -7.77
C VAL A 34 1.94 0.37 -6.85
N VAL A 35 2.56 -0.33 -5.91
CA VAL A 35 1.89 -1.15 -4.88
C VAL A 35 2.12 -0.51 -3.52
N GLU A 36 1.06 0.00 -2.90
CA GLU A 36 1.08 0.44 -1.51
C GLU A 36 0.71 -0.72 -0.58
N ILE A 37 1.60 -1.09 0.33
CA ILE A 37 1.35 -2.12 1.35
C ILE A 37 0.88 -1.46 2.65
N GLY A 38 -0.26 -1.91 3.16
CA GLY A 38 -0.82 -1.44 4.43
C GLY A 38 -1.34 -0.01 4.33
N ALA A 39 -2.20 0.23 3.34
CA ALA A 39 -2.72 1.56 3.01
C ALA A 39 -3.49 2.23 4.16
N GLY A 40 -4.07 1.44 5.07
CA GLY A 40 -4.78 1.90 6.25
C GLY A 40 -5.87 2.92 5.89
N THR A 41 -5.82 4.10 6.50
CA THR A 41 -6.80 5.16 6.23
C THR A 41 -6.43 6.07 5.05
N GLY A 42 -5.57 5.61 4.14
CA GLY A 42 -5.20 6.36 2.94
C GLY A 42 -4.28 7.54 3.19
N ALA A 43 -3.39 7.46 4.18
CA ALA A 43 -2.49 8.56 4.52
C ALA A 43 -1.44 8.81 3.44
N LEU A 44 -0.84 7.75 2.89
CA LEU A 44 0.06 7.81 1.74
C LEU A 44 -0.71 7.72 0.42
N THR A 45 -1.71 6.83 0.35
CA THR A 45 -2.53 6.56 -0.85
C THR A 45 -2.97 7.81 -1.60
N ARG A 46 -3.46 8.84 -0.88
CA ARG A 46 -3.91 10.10 -1.51
C ARG A 46 -2.80 10.80 -2.32
N PHE A 47 -1.58 10.83 -1.78
CA PHE A 47 -0.44 11.50 -2.42
C PHE A 47 0.17 10.64 -3.53
N LEU A 48 0.05 9.32 -3.41
CA LEU A 48 0.45 8.39 -4.45
C LEU A 48 -0.52 8.46 -5.64
N ALA A 49 -1.82 8.53 -5.39
CA ALA A 49 -2.86 8.63 -6.42
C ALA A 49 -2.77 9.93 -7.24
N GLU A 50 -2.24 11.01 -6.65
CA GLU A 50 -1.95 12.25 -7.38
C GLU A 50 -0.77 12.12 -8.36
N GLN A 51 0.11 11.12 -8.17
CA GLN A 51 1.36 10.97 -8.92
C GLN A 51 1.36 9.78 -9.87
N TYR A 52 0.59 8.74 -9.56
CA TYR A 52 0.63 7.46 -10.24
C TYR A 52 -0.77 7.02 -10.65
N SER A 53 -1.00 6.89 -11.96
CA SER A 53 -2.26 6.44 -12.54
C SER A 53 -2.51 4.94 -12.27
N ASN A 54 -1.44 4.18 -12.10
CA ASN A 54 -1.44 2.74 -11.93
C ASN A 54 -1.08 2.32 -10.49
N LEU A 55 -1.88 2.82 -9.53
CA LEU A 55 -1.72 2.54 -8.10
C LEU A 55 -2.68 1.45 -7.63
N ILE A 56 -2.14 0.45 -6.92
CA ILE A 56 -2.93 -0.49 -6.11
C ILE A 56 -2.58 -0.36 -4.62
N ALA A 57 -3.60 -0.27 -3.79
CA ALA A 57 -3.51 -0.26 -2.33
C ALA A 57 -3.88 -1.63 -1.75
N VAL A 58 -2.96 -2.25 -1.02
CA VAL A 58 -3.14 -3.52 -0.32
C VAL A 58 -3.50 -3.26 1.14
N GLU A 59 -4.60 -3.83 1.61
CA GLU A 59 -5.03 -3.70 3.01
C GLU A 59 -5.79 -4.94 3.48
N ILE A 60 -5.47 -5.39 4.71
CA ILE A 60 -6.04 -6.59 5.33
C ILE A 60 -7.25 -6.27 6.23
N ASP A 61 -7.36 -5.05 6.76
CA ASP A 61 -8.50 -4.62 7.57
C ASP A 61 -9.66 -4.17 6.69
N ASP A 62 -10.71 -4.98 6.58
CA ASP A 62 -11.91 -4.69 5.80
C ASP A 62 -12.50 -3.30 6.06
N ARG A 63 -12.38 -2.78 7.30
CA ARG A 63 -12.89 -1.45 7.64
C ARG A 63 -12.12 -0.35 6.93
N ALA A 64 -10.80 -0.54 6.83
CA ALA A 64 -9.91 0.37 6.12
C ALA A 64 -10.10 0.22 4.59
N VAL A 65 -10.28 -1.01 4.09
CA VAL A 65 -10.65 -1.27 2.69
C VAL A 65 -11.93 -0.52 2.30
N THR A 66 -13.01 -0.65 3.09
CA THR A 66 -14.27 0.06 2.83
C THR A 66 -14.04 1.57 2.80
N HIS A 67 -13.29 2.09 3.78
CA HIS A 67 -12.99 3.51 3.85
C HIS A 67 -12.17 4.01 2.65
N LEU A 68 -11.18 3.25 2.18
CA LEU A 68 -10.41 3.59 0.99
C LEU A 68 -11.30 3.64 -0.24
N LYS A 69 -12.15 2.64 -0.46
CA LYS A 69 -13.09 2.61 -1.60
C LYS A 69 -14.11 3.76 -1.57
N GLU A 70 -14.52 4.20 -0.39
CA GLU A 70 -15.44 5.35 -0.23
C GLU A 70 -14.75 6.70 -0.45
N THR A 71 -13.49 6.84 -0.05
CA THR A 71 -12.79 8.14 -0.03
C THR A 71 -11.85 8.36 -1.21
N LEU A 72 -11.39 7.30 -1.83
CA LEU A 72 -10.47 7.28 -2.97
C LEU A 72 -11.00 6.27 -4.02
N PRO A 73 -12.17 6.54 -4.63
CA PRO A 73 -12.87 5.58 -5.50
C PRO A 73 -12.09 5.23 -6.79
N ASP A 74 -11.19 6.11 -7.21
CA ASP A 74 -10.36 5.92 -8.41
C ASP A 74 -9.11 5.06 -8.14
N VAL A 75 -8.84 4.72 -6.89
CA VAL A 75 -7.70 3.87 -6.50
C VAL A 75 -8.12 2.40 -6.49
N GLU A 76 -7.32 1.54 -7.13
CA GLU A 76 -7.50 0.10 -7.04
C GLU A 76 -7.17 -0.37 -5.61
N VAL A 77 -8.09 -1.11 -4.98
CA VAL A 77 -7.89 -1.62 -3.61
C VAL A 77 -7.98 -3.13 -3.60
N PHE A 78 -6.86 -3.78 -3.28
CA PHE A 78 -6.77 -5.21 -3.01
C PHE A 78 -6.99 -5.49 -1.53
N ALA A 79 -8.10 -6.14 -1.22
CA ALA A 79 -8.45 -6.57 0.13
C ALA A 79 -7.80 -7.94 0.40
N GLY A 80 -6.70 -7.96 1.16
CA GLY A 80 -5.97 -9.20 1.40
C GLY A 80 -4.70 -9.04 2.20
N ASP A 81 -4.08 -10.17 2.51
CA ASP A 81 -2.81 -10.25 3.22
C ASP A 81 -1.65 -10.29 2.22
N ILE A 82 -0.74 -9.31 2.33
CA ILE A 82 0.48 -9.19 1.53
C ILE A 82 1.38 -10.42 1.63
N LEU A 83 1.32 -11.17 2.74
CA LEU A 83 2.11 -12.38 2.93
C LEU A 83 1.60 -13.56 2.08
N THR A 84 0.36 -13.48 1.61
CA THR A 84 -0.31 -14.57 0.88
C THR A 84 -0.65 -14.23 -0.57
N CYS A 85 -0.62 -12.95 -0.94
CA CYS A 85 -0.87 -12.56 -2.33
C CYS A 85 0.27 -12.99 -3.26
N SER A 86 -0.06 -13.21 -4.52
CA SER A 86 0.89 -13.50 -5.59
C SER A 86 1.33 -12.22 -6.32
N TYR A 87 2.47 -12.26 -7.01
CA TYR A 87 2.87 -11.20 -7.93
C TYR A 87 1.80 -10.91 -9.00
N ALA A 88 1.09 -11.94 -9.46
CA ALA A 88 0.02 -11.80 -10.45
C ALA A 88 -1.13 -10.92 -9.92
N ASP A 89 -1.47 -11.03 -8.64
CA ASP A 89 -2.50 -10.20 -8.00
C ASP A 89 -2.11 -8.73 -7.94
N LEU A 90 -0.81 -8.45 -7.78
CA LEU A 90 -0.29 -7.09 -7.54
C LEU A 90 0.15 -6.37 -8.81
N SER A 91 0.66 -7.12 -9.80
CA SER A 91 1.33 -6.54 -10.98
C SER A 91 0.39 -5.87 -11.97
N GLY A 92 -0.89 -6.28 -12.03
CA GLY A 92 -1.80 -5.80 -13.08
C GLY A 92 -1.26 -6.08 -14.50
N GLY A 93 -0.41 -7.10 -14.67
CA GLY A 93 0.26 -7.42 -15.93
C GLY A 93 1.57 -6.65 -16.19
N ALA A 94 2.03 -5.80 -15.27
CA ALA A 94 3.31 -5.12 -15.39
C ALA A 94 4.50 -6.07 -15.16
N GLU A 95 5.55 -5.92 -15.97
CA GLU A 95 6.82 -6.67 -15.80
C GLU A 95 7.57 -6.29 -14.53
N ARG A 96 7.32 -5.09 -14.01
CA ARG A 96 7.93 -4.57 -12.79
C ARG A 96 6.90 -3.81 -11.97
N ILE A 97 6.97 -3.97 -10.66
CA ILE A 97 6.24 -3.17 -9.68
C ILE A 97 7.18 -2.31 -8.83
N PHE A 98 6.67 -1.22 -8.31
CA PHE A 98 7.32 -0.36 -7.33
C PHE A 98 6.54 -0.41 -6.03
N VAL A 99 7.21 -0.82 -4.95
CA VAL A 99 6.55 -1.07 -3.68
C VAL A 99 6.84 0.06 -2.69
N ILE A 100 5.81 0.50 -1.98
CA ILE A 100 5.90 1.49 -0.91
C ILE A 100 4.91 1.15 0.22
N GLY A 101 5.17 1.60 1.43
CA GLY A 101 4.23 1.39 2.52
C GLY A 101 4.72 1.90 3.87
N ASN A 102 3.79 2.10 4.79
CA ASN A 102 4.10 2.37 6.20
C ASN A 102 3.91 1.06 6.99
N LEU A 103 4.90 0.18 6.89
CA LEU A 103 4.79 -1.21 7.34
C LEU A 103 4.75 -1.33 8.88
N PRO A 104 4.00 -2.31 9.41
CA PRO A 104 4.02 -2.62 10.83
C PRO A 104 5.36 -3.26 11.23
N TYR A 105 6.01 -2.69 12.24
CA TYR A 105 7.37 -3.06 12.67
C TYR A 105 7.64 -4.56 12.85
N PHE A 106 6.67 -5.33 13.36
CA PHE A 106 6.89 -6.75 13.64
C PHE A 106 6.75 -7.66 12.41
N LEU A 107 6.15 -7.20 11.31
CA LEU A 107 6.03 -7.96 10.06
C LEU A 107 6.99 -7.48 8.98
N THR A 108 7.69 -6.36 9.18
CA THR A 108 8.52 -5.74 8.15
C THR A 108 9.51 -6.72 7.51
N SER A 109 10.21 -7.54 8.31
CA SER A 109 11.15 -8.54 7.77
C SER A 109 10.47 -9.59 6.90
N GLU A 110 9.33 -10.11 7.35
CA GLU A 110 8.58 -11.14 6.62
C GLU A 110 8.03 -10.61 5.29
N ILE A 111 7.50 -9.38 5.30
CA ILE A 111 7.04 -8.68 4.09
C ILE A 111 8.20 -8.48 3.11
N ILE A 112 9.37 -8.04 3.59
CA ILE A 112 10.53 -7.83 2.73
C ILE A 112 10.99 -9.15 2.10
N PHE A 113 11.12 -10.23 2.88
CA PHE A 113 11.52 -11.53 2.33
C PHE A 113 10.51 -12.06 1.32
N ARG A 114 9.21 -11.95 1.62
CA ARG A 114 8.14 -12.32 0.69
C ARG A 114 8.26 -11.59 -0.66
N LEU A 115 8.55 -10.29 -0.64
CA LEU A 115 8.72 -9.49 -1.86
C LEU A 115 9.98 -9.86 -2.63
N LEU A 116 11.05 -10.28 -1.94
CA LEU A 116 12.28 -10.74 -2.58
C LEU A 116 12.09 -12.12 -3.23
N ASP A 117 11.38 -13.04 -2.58
CA ASP A 117 11.10 -14.38 -3.12
C ASP A 117 10.26 -14.34 -4.41
N GLU A 118 9.40 -13.33 -4.59
CA GLU A 118 8.62 -13.12 -5.83
C GLU A 118 9.40 -12.35 -6.92
N SER A 119 10.61 -11.86 -6.60
CA SER A 119 11.45 -11.11 -7.54
C SER A 119 12.51 -11.97 -8.25
N GLU A 120 12.62 -13.25 -7.88
CA GLU A 120 13.41 -14.28 -8.56
C GLU A 120 12.61 -14.99 -9.67
#